data_AF-A0A529MDK0-F1
#
_entry.id   AF-A0A529MDK0-F1
#
_cell.length_a   1.000
_cell.length_b   1.000
_cell.length_c   1.000
_cell.angle_alpha   90.00
_cell.angle_beta   90.00
_cell.angle_gamma   90.00
#
_symmetry.space_group_name_H-M   'P 1'
#
loop_
_entity.id
_entity.type
_entity.pdbx_description
1 polymer ?
#
loop_
_entity_poly.entity_id
_entity_poly.type
_entity_poly.pdbx_seq_one_letter_code
_entity_poly.pdbx_strand_id
1 'polypeptide(L)'
;MKVALVNPFWTYEHSIYFGCRQPHLPLELGYSKAMLEAEGHDVLMLDGQLQNLDNAALAERVASFAPDMTVVTTAPTYLFWRCAPPELRVPGEF
;
A
#
# COMPACT_ATOMS: atom_id res chain seq x y z
N MET A 1 -4.26 -5.63 18.17
CA MET A 1 -4.57 -4.21 17.91
C MET A 1 -5.09 -4.09 16.49
N LYS A 2 -5.79 -3.00 16.18
CA LYS A 2 -6.18 -2.66 14.82
C LYS A 2 -5.12 -1.78 14.17
N VAL A 3 -4.58 -2.20 13.03
CA VAL A 3 -3.54 -1.47 12.30
C VAL A 3 -4.03 -1.17 10.89
N ALA A 4 -3.98 0.10 10.48
CA ALA A 4 -4.25 0.51 9.11
C ALA A 4 -2.94 0.77 8.36
N LEU A 5 -2.73 0.09 7.24
CA LEU A 5 -1.60 0.26 6.33
C LEU A 5 -2.12 0.93 5.05
N VAL A 6 -1.69 2.16 4.78
CA VAL A 6 -2.27 2.99 3.71
C VAL A 6 -1.21 3.39 2.71
N ASN A 7 -1.41 3.01 1.44
CA ASN A 7 -0.73 3.59 0.30
C ASN A 7 -1.66 4.62 -0.37
N PRO A 8 -1.36 5.94 -0.30
CA PRO A 8 -2.19 6.98 -0.90
C PRO A 8 -2.39 6.82 -2.41
N PHE A 9 -3.41 7.50 -2.95
CA PHE A 9 -3.55 7.68 -4.39
C PHE A 9 -2.50 8.70 -4.87
N TRP A 10 -1.30 8.21 -5.18
CA TRP A 10 -0.21 9.07 -5.64
C TRP A 10 -0.48 9.63 -7.03
N THR A 11 -0.28 10.94 -7.19
CA THR A 11 -0.21 11.60 -8.49
C THR A 11 1.24 11.94 -8.80
N TYR A 12 1.62 11.82 -10.07
CA TYR A 12 2.98 12.15 -10.54
C TYR A 12 3.05 13.57 -11.11
N GLU A 13 2.04 14.39 -10.83
CA GLU A 13 2.02 15.79 -11.26
C GLU A 13 3.27 16.50 -10.74
N HIS A 14 3.98 17.20 -11.61
CA HIS A 14 5.26 17.87 -11.34
C HIS A 14 6.43 16.95 -10.90
N SER A 15 6.27 15.62 -10.97
CA SER A 15 7.39 14.70 -10.72
C SER A 15 8.40 14.77 -11.87
N ILE A 16 9.69 14.90 -11.52
CA ILE A 16 10.81 14.77 -12.46
C ILE A 16 11.18 13.29 -12.72
N TYR A 17 10.60 12.36 -11.95
CA TYR A 17 10.86 10.93 -12.06
C TYR A 17 9.82 10.25 -12.97
N PHE A 18 10.31 9.51 -13.96
CA PHE A 18 9.55 8.66 -14.89
C PHE A 18 9.12 7.33 -14.23
N GLY A 19 8.56 7.42 -13.02
CA GLY A 19 8.15 6.24 -12.26
C GLY A 19 7.20 5.34 -13.03
N CYS A 20 7.23 4.04 -12.70
CA CYS A 20 6.27 3.11 -13.25
C CYS A 20 4.86 3.56 -12.85
N ARG A 21 4.01 3.77 -13.86
CA ARG A 21 2.60 4.18 -13.67
C ARG A 21 1.66 2.98 -13.61
N GLN A 22 2.17 1.77 -13.84
CA GLN A 22 1.38 0.56 -13.68
C GLN A 22 1.17 0.33 -12.18
N PRO A 23 -0.05 -0.03 -11.76
CA PRO A 23 -0.29 -0.34 -10.37
C PRO A 23 0.44 -1.64 -10.02
N HIS A 24 1.07 -1.67 -8.84
CA HIS A 24 1.83 -2.80 -8.35
C HIS A 24 1.48 -3.02 -6.89
N LEU A 25 1.49 -4.29 -6.47
CA LEU A 25 1.34 -4.61 -5.06
C LEU A 25 2.44 -3.92 -4.24
N PRO A 26 2.09 -3.14 -3.20
CA PRO A 26 3.07 -2.58 -2.28
C PRO A 26 3.63 -3.70 -1.38
N LEU A 27 4.69 -4.37 -1.84
CA LEU A 27 5.29 -5.53 -1.18
C LEU A 27 5.61 -5.25 0.30
N GLU A 28 6.12 -4.07 0.61
CA GLU A 28 6.43 -3.66 1.99
C GLU A 28 5.18 -3.67 2.89
N LEU A 29 4.03 -3.21 2.37
CA LEU A 29 2.77 -3.25 3.10
C LEU A 29 2.20 -4.68 3.14
N GLY A 30 2.35 -5.45 2.07
CA GLY A 30 1.95 -6.87 2.03
C GLY A 30 2.69 -7.71 3.07
N TYR A 31 4.02 -7.56 3.18
CA TYR A 31 4.82 -8.24 4.21
C TYR A 31 4.46 -7.76 5.61
N SER A 32 4.28 -6.44 5.79
CA SER A 32 3.85 -5.88 7.07
C SER A 32 2.50 -6.44 7.51
N LYS A 33 1.52 -6.53 6.59
CA LYS A 33 0.22 -7.14 6.86
C LYS A 33 0.38 -8.58 7.32
N ALA A 34 1.09 -9.41 6.55
CA ALA A 34 1.28 -10.82 6.88
C ALA A 34 1.94 -11.02 8.26
N MET A 35 2.96 -10.23 8.57
CA MET A 35 3.66 -10.30 9.87
C MET A 35 2.76 -9.85 11.04
N LEU A 36 2.01 -8.75 10.87
CA LEU A 36 1.10 -8.24 11.90
C LEU A 36 -0.07 -9.20 12.16
N GLU A 37 -0.63 -9.81 11.11
CA GLU A 37 -1.70 -10.81 11.24
C GLU A 37 -1.20 -12.09 11.91
N ALA A 38 0.03 -12.53 11.62
CA ALA A 38 0.65 -13.67 12.27
C ALA A 38 0.83 -13.46 13.80
N GLU A 39 1.00 -12.21 14.24
CA GLU A 39 1.06 -11.81 15.65
C GLU A 39 -0.34 -11.50 16.26
N GLY A 40 -1.42 -11.80 15.53
CA GLY A 40 -2.80 -11.67 16.02
C GLY A 40 -3.36 -10.25 15.99
N HIS A 41 -2.83 -9.37 15.13
CA HIS A 41 -3.42 -8.05 14.89
C HIS A 41 -4.50 -8.10 13.81
N ASP A 42 -5.48 -7.19 13.91
CA ASP A 42 -6.49 -6.95 12.87
C ASP A 42 -5.93 -5.87 11.94
N VAL A 43 -5.77 -6.19 10.65
CA VAL A 43 -5.03 -5.34 9.72
C VAL A 43 -5.85 -4.96 8.50
N LEU A 44 -6.15 -3.67 8.38
CA LEU A 44 -6.68 -3.07 7.17
C LEU A 44 -5.52 -2.62 6.28
N MET A 45 -5.44 -3.15 5.06
CA MET A 45 -4.53 -2.63 4.03
C MET A 45 -5.34 -1.93 2.94
N LEU A 46 -4.97 -0.69 2.62
CA LEU A 46 -5.58 0.10 1.58
C LEU A 46 -4.52 0.61 0.60
N ASP A 47 -4.83 0.58 -0.68
CA ASP A 47 -4.01 1.09 -1.78
C ASP A 47 -4.88 1.86 -2.76
N GLY A 48 -4.65 3.17 -2.86
CA GLY A 48 -5.45 4.04 -3.72
C GLY A 48 -5.37 3.67 -5.20
N GLN A 49 -4.19 3.30 -5.70
CA GLN A 49 -3.99 3.00 -7.12
C GLN A 49 -4.58 1.64 -7.51
N LEU A 50 -4.30 0.58 -6.74
CA LEU A 50 -4.81 -0.75 -7.01
C LEU A 50 -6.32 -0.86 -6.83
N GLN A 51 -6.87 -0.19 -5.82
CA GLN A 51 -8.31 -0.25 -5.51
C GLN A 51 -9.11 0.83 -6.24
N ASN A 52 -8.43 1.72 -6.99
CA ASN A 52 -9.04 2.88 -7.64
C ASN A 52 -9.87 3.74 -6.65
N LEU A 53 -9.26 4.10 -5.52
CA LEU A 53 -9.85 4.89 -4.44
C LEU A 53 -9.10 6.21 -4.28
N ASP A 54 -9.81 7.33 -4.28
CA ASP A 54 -9.20 8.61 -3.93
C ASP A 54 -8.88 8.72 -2.43
N ASN A 55 -8.12 9.76 -2.06
CA ASN A 55 -7.67 9.94 -0.69
C ASN A 55 -8.81 10.19 0.31
N ALA A 56 -9.97 10.71 -0.13
CA ALA A 56 -11.11 10.92 0.74
C ALA A 56 -11.78 9.57 1.08
N ALA A 57 -11.98 8.72 0.08
CA ALA A 57 -12.50 7.37 0.25
C ALA A 57 -11.56 6.50 1.11
N LEU A 58 -10.24 6.64 0.94
CA LEU A 58 -9.25 5.99 1.80
C LEU A 58 -9.41 6.45 3.26
N ALA A 59 -9.50 7.76 3.50
CA ALA A 59 -9.65 8.32 4.84
C ALA A 59 -10.95 7.85 5.52
N GLU A 60 -12.07 7.78 4.79
CA GLU A 60 -13.35 7.26 5.29
C GLU A 60 -13.23 5.79 5.74
N ARG A 61 -12.54 4.96 4.96
CA ARG A 61 -12.31 3.55 5.31
C ARG A 61 -11.43 3.40 6.54
N VAL A 62 -10.38 4.21 6.67
CA VAL A 62 -9.54 4.25 7.87
C VAL A 62 -10.37 4.66 9.09
N ALA A 63 -11.17 5.72 8.98
CA ALA A 63 -12.03 6.18 10.06
C ALA A 63 -13.05 5.12 10.49
N SER A 64 -13.68 4.44 9.53
CA SER A 64 -14.65 3.36 9.78
C SER A 64 -14.02 2.14 10.45
N PHE A 65 -12.76 1.83 10.11
CA PHE A 65 -12.03 0.73 10.74
C PHE A 65 -11.63 1.03 12.20
N ALA A 66 -11.42 2.32 12.51
CA ALA A 66 -11.00 2.83 13.81
C ALA A 66 -9.72 2.13 14.33
N PRO A 67 -8.58 2.30 13.62
CA PRO A 67 -7.33 1.66 14.02
C PRO A 67 -6.73 2.29 15.28
N ASP A 68 -6.02 1.47 16.05
CA ASP A 68 -5.15 1.94 17.12
C ASP A 68 -3.87 2.61 16.57
N MET A 69 -3.47 2.23 15.34
CA MET A 69 -2.30 2.77 14.65
C MET A 69 -2.54 2.85 13.14
N THR A 70 -2.15 3.97 12.53
CA THR A 70 -2.16 4.14 11.07
C THR A 70 -0.74 4.38 10.56
N VAL A 71 -0.34 3.61 9.55
CA VAL A 71 0.90 3.77 8.79
C VAL A 71 0.52 4.29 7.41
N VAL A 72 1.10 5.43 7.03
CA VAL A 72 0.89 6.03 5.71
C VAL A 72 2.25 6.08 5.00
N THR A 73 2.32 5.52 3.80
CA THR A 73 3.53 5.65 2.99
C THR A 73 3.72 7.12 2.59
N THR A 74 4.96 7.58 2.52
CA THR A 74 5.31 8.95 2.12
C THR A 74 5.93 9.04 0.74
N ALA A 75 5.96 7.92 0.01
CA ALA A 75 6.42 7.81 -1.35
C ALA A 75 5.62 6.73 -2.10
N PRO A 76 5.47 6.86 -3.43
CA PRO A 76 4.87 5.80 -4.23
C PRO A 76 5.73 4.54 -4.20
N THR A 77 5.07 3.37 -4.32
CA THR A 77 5.75 2.09 -4.47
C THR A 77 6.63 2.11 -5.72
N TYR A 78 7.94 2.18 -5.53
CA TYR A 78 8.92 2.40 -6.60
C TYR A 78 9.76 1.14 -6.83
N LEU A 79 9.44 0.37 -7.88
CA LEU A 79 10.15 -0.87 -8.22
C LEU A 79 11.59 -0.65 -8.73
N PHE A 80 11.96 0.56 -9.14
CA PHE A 80 13.27 0.80 -9.78
C PHE A 80 14.45 0.63 -8.82
N TRP A 81 14.27 0.83 -7.51
CA TRP A 81 15.34 0.65 -6.52
C TRP A 81 15.40 -0.76 -5.93
N ARG A 82 14.48 -1.64 -6.37
CA ARG A 82 14.35 -3.02 -5.90
C ARG A 82 13.97 -3.87 -7.10
N CYS A 83 14.96 -4.25 -7.91
CA CYS A 83 14.76 -5.33 -8.88
C CYS A 83 14.11 -6.49 -8.13
N ALA A 84 12.87 -6.83 -8.47
CA ALA A 84 12.23 -7.99 -7.87
C ALA A 84 13.14 -9.20 -8.13
N PRO A 85 13.32 -10.10 -7.14
CA PRO A 85 14.01 -11.35 -7.38
C PRO A 85 13.41 -12.01 -8.63
N PRO A 86 14.20 -12.49 -9.58
CA PRO A 86 13.71 -13.05 -10.86
C PRO A 86 12.75 -14.23 -10.68
N GLU A 87 12.65 -14.77 -9.47
CA GLU A 87 11.75 -15.85 -9.05
C GLU A 87 10.33 -15.37 -8.70
N LEU A 88 10.09 -14.06 -8.54
CA LEU A 88 8.81 -13.51 -8.12
C LEU A 88 7.83 -13.48 -9.31
N ARG A 89 6.85 -14.39 -9.32
CA ARG A 89 5.96 -14.58 -10.50
C ARG A 89 4.62 -13.85 -10.44
N VAL A 90 4.08 -13.53 -9.25
CA VAL A 90 2.78 -12.85 -9.15
C VAL A 90 2.68 -12.05 -7.84
N PRO A 91 2.69 -10.71 -7.91
CA PRO A 91 2.15 -9.86 -6.84
C PRO A 91 0.70 -9.39 -7.11
N GLY A 92 0.20 -9.54 -8.34
CA GLY A 92 -1.00 -8.83 -8.81
C GLY A 92 -2.36 -9.43 -8.45
N GLU A 93 -2.41 -10.55 -7.72
CA GLU A 93 -3.66 -11.21 -7.32
C GLU A 93 -3.95 -10.89 -5.84
N PHE A 94 -4.74 -9.84 -5.60
CA PHE A 94 -5.33 -9.51 -4.30
C PHE A 94 -6.79 -9.08 -4.51
#